data_AF-A0A442IEV5-F1
#
_entry.id   AF-A0A442IEV5-F1
#
_cell.length_a   1.000
_cell.length_b   1.000
_cell.length_c   1.000
_cell.angle_alpha   90.00
_cell.angle_beta   90.00
_cell.angle_gamma   90.00
#
_symmetry.space_group_name_H-M   'P 1'
#
loop_
_entity.id
_entity.type
_entity.pdbx_description
1 polymer ?
#
loop_
_entity_poly.entity_id
_entity_poly.type
_entity_poly.pdbx_seq_one_letter_code
_entity_poly.pdbx_strand_id
1 'polypeptide(L)'
;MAGNAAGLQASVPSYAGGIALWAAGLTMVSAQNTFALWMRLTALVAALLFVVSALMILWGAPLLPTSAPLPAAGYPFLVLTFIGWIWTLIKSER
;
A
#
# COMPACT_ATOMS: atom_id res chain seq x y z
N MET A 1 12.79 -22.39 -22.27
CA MET A 1 11.66 -22.63 -21.35
C MET A 1 12.11 -22.22 -19.95
N ALA A 2 11.60 -21.09 -19.43
CA ALA A 2 12.01 -20.55 -18.14
C ALA A 2 11.23 -21.24 -17.02
N GLY A 3 11.84 -22.26 -16.40
CA GLY A 3 11.35 -22.92 -15.20
C GLY A 3 12.17 -22.50 -13.99
N ASN A 4 11.46 -22.14 -12.92
CA ASN A 4 11.90 -22.00 -11.52
C ASN A 4 12.25 -20.55 -11.10
N ALA A 5 11.20 -19.83 -10.66
CA ALA A 5 11.24 -18.51 -10.03
C ALA A 5 12.10 -17.48 -10.78
N ALA A 6 11.48 -16.76 -11.72
CA ALA A 6 12.02 -15.46 -12.10
C ALA A 6 12.17 -14.67 -10.77
N GLY A 7 13.42 -14.37 -10.37
CA GLY A 7 13.75 -13.96 -9.00
C GLY A 7 12.99 -12.73 -8.51
N LEU A 8 13.22 -12.30 -7.26
CA LEU A 8 12.55 -11.14 -6.65
C LEU A 8 12.58 -9.90 -7.58
N GLN A 9 13.66 -9.70 -8.33
CA GLN A 9 13.80 -8.64 -9.33
C GLN A 9 12.89 -8.81 -10.56
N ALA A 10 12.61 -10.03 -11.00
CA ALA A 10 11.70 -10.27 -12.11
C ALA A 10 10.23 -10.07 -11.73
N SER A 11 9.91 -10.06 -10.44
CA SER A 11 8.56 -9.73 -9.93
C SER A 11 8.28 -8.22 -9.85
N VAL A 12 9.25 -7.36 -10.19
CA VAL A 12 9.08 -5.89 -10.10
C VAL A 12 7.85 -5.37 -10.89
N PRO A 13 7.54 -5.83 -12.11
CA PRO A 13 6.34 -5.38 -12.82
C PRO A 13 5.03 -5.77 -12.14
N SER A 14 4.92 -7.01 -11.64
CA SER A 14 3.72 -7.45 -10.91
C SER A 14 3.60 -6.76 -9.55
N TYR A 15 4.74 -6.47 -8.91
CA TYR A 15 4.79 -5.67 -7.70
C TYR A 15 4.27 -4.24 -7.94
N ALA A 16 4.70 -3.58 -9.04
CA ALA A 16 4.20 -2.25 -9.42
C ALA A 16 2.68 -2.22 -9.57
N GLY A 17 2.10 -3.23 -10.23
CA GLY A 17 0.66 -3.38 -10.33
C GLY A 17 -0.01 -3.59 -8.97
N GLY A 18 0.54 -4.46 -8.13
CA GLY A 18 0.01 -4.74 -6.81
C GLY A 18 0.01 -3.53 -5.88
N ILE A 19 1.12 -2.77 -5.83
CA ILE A 19 1.22 -1.59 -4.97
C ILE A 19 0.32 -0.45 -5.46
N ALA A 20 0.12 -0.30 -6.77
CA ALA A 20 -0.83 0.65 -7.33
C ALA A 20 -2.29 0.31 -6.97
N LEU A 21 -2.67 -0.98 -7.02
CA LEU A 21 -4.00 -1.44 -6.59
C LEU A 21 -4.22 -1.20 -5.10
N TRP A 22 -3.22 -1.44 -4.26
CA TRP A 22 -3.27 -1.10 -2.84
C TRP A 22 -3.49 0.39 -2.61
N ALA A 23 -2.74 1.25 -3.31
CA ALA A 23 -2.90 2.70 -3.18
C ALA A 23 -4.31 3.17 -3.57
N ALA A 24 -4.87 2.64 -4.66
CA ALA A 24 -6.24 2.94 -5.08
C ALA A 24 -7.25 2.45 -4.04
N GLY A 25 -7.13 1.21 -3.59
CA GLY A 25 -8.04 0.62 -2.59
C GLY A 25 -8.04 1.37 -1.26
N LEU A 26 -6.85 1.73 -0.75
CA LEU A 26 -6.72 2.54 0.47
C LEU A 26 -7.43 3.88 0.33
N THR A 27 -7.26 4.54 -0.81
CA THR A 27 -7.91 5.84 -1.09
C THR A 27 -9.43 5.69 -1.14
N MET A 28 -9.94 4.70 -1.86
CA MET A 28 -11.38 4.50 -2.03
C MET A 28 -12.08 4.14 -0.71
N VAL A 29 -11.50 3.24 0.07
CA VAL A 29 -12.06 2.79 1.36
C VAL A 29 -12.00 3.91 2.40
N SER A 30 -10.86 4.58 2.53
CA SER A 30 -10.67 5.62 3.54
C SER A 30 -11.19 7.00 3.14
N ALA A 31 -11.70 7.17 1.92
CA ALA A 31 -12.42 8.39 1.55
C ALA A 31 -13.75 8.54 2.31
N GLN A 32 -14.35 7.43 2.78
CA GLN A 32 -15.67 7.43 3.41
C GLN A 32 -15.66 8.12 4.78
N ASN A 33 -16.70 8.93 5.07
CA ASN A 33 -16.84 9.64 6.35
C ASN A 33 -17.20 8.74 7.54
N THR A 34 -17.45 7.44 7.31
CA THR A 34 -17.65 6.44 8.35
C THR A 34 -16.38 6.22 9.19
N PHE A 35 -15.19 6.39 8.59
CA PHE A 35 -13.93 6.26 9.30
C PHE A 35 -13.51 7.58 9.95
N ALA A 36 -12.94 7.50 11.15
CA ALA A 36 -12.42 8.66 11.86
C ALA A 36 -11.28 9.32 11.07
N LEU A 37 -11.14 10.66 11.20
CA LEU A 37 -10.18 11.45 10.43
C LEU A 37 -8.75 10.89 10.47
N TRP A 38 -8.28 10.47 11.65
CA TRP A 38 -6.91 9.93 11.79
C TRP A 38 -6.68 8.67 10.94
N MET A 39 -7.67 7.78 10.83
CA MET A 39 -7.60 6.54 10.02
C MET A 39 -7.52 6.89 8.53
N ARG A 40 -8.24 7.94 8.14
CA ARG A 40 -8.23 8.44 6.77
C ARG A 40 -6.86 9.02 6.43
N LEU A 41 -6.29 9.80 7.34
CA LEU A 41 -4.95 10.37 7.18
C LEU A 41 -3.87 9.29 7.07
N THR A 42 -3.87 8.26 7.93
CA THR A 42 -2.89 7.18 7.83
C THR A 42 -3.01 6.43 6.51
N ALA A 43 -4.24 6.20 6.03
CA ALA A 43 -4.46 5.53 4.75
C ALA A 43 -3.98 6.38 3.56
N LEU A 44 -4.24 7.69 3.58
CA LEU A 44 -3.81 8.60 2.53
C LEU A 44 -2.28 8.75 2.50
N VAL A 45 -1.61 8.76 3.66
CA VAL A 45 -0.14 8.75 3.71
C VAL A 45 0.41 7.44 3.13
N ALA A 46 -0.13 6.29 3.51
CA ALA A 46 0.27 5.00 2.93
C ALA A 46 0.05 4.97 1.41
N ALA A 47 -1.13 5.40 0.95
CA ALA A 47 -1.47 5.47 -0.47
C ALA A 47 -0.50 6.37 -1.26
N LEU A 48 -0.19 7.57 -0.74
CA LEU A 48 0.75 8.49 -1.39
C LEU A 48 2.15 7.86 -1.54
N LEU A 49 2.68 7.25 -0.49
CA LEU A 49 3.99 6.60 -0.52
C LEU A 49 4.01 5.42 -1.52
N PHE A 50 2.90 4.68 -1.62
CA PHE A 50 2.72 3.59 -2.58
C PHE A 50 2.57 4.09 -4.02
N VAL A 51 1.87 5.20 -4.26
CA VAL A 51 1.81 5.85 -5.59
C VAL A 51 3.21 6.29 -6.03
N VAL A 52 3.95 6.98 -5.17
CA VAL A 52 5.32 7.41 -5.49
C VAL A 52 6.19 6.20 -5.84
N SER A 53 6.10 5.12 -5.06
CA SER A 53 6.84 3.87 -5.33
C SER A 53 6.46 3.25 -6.67
N ALA A 54 5.16 3.20 -7.01
CA ALA A 54 4.69 2.71 -8.29
C ALA A 54 5.22 3.55 -9.45
N LEU A 55 5.16 4.88 -9.34
CA LEU A 55 5.67 5.80 -10.35
C LEU A 55 7.18 5.64 -10.56
N MET A 56 7.95 5.47 -9.48
CA MET A 56 9.38 5.19 -9.56
C MET A 56 9.66 3.88 -10.32
N ILE A 57 8.89 2.82 -10.05
CA ILE A 57 9.04 1.55 -10.77
C ILE A 57 8.71 1.71 -12.25
N LEU A 58 7.64 2.42 -12.58
CA LEU A 58 7.27 2.74 -13.96
C LEU A 58 8.33 3.61 -14.67
N TRP A 59 9.07 4.43 -13.91
CA TRP A 59 10.21 5.21 -14.40
C TRP A 59 11.53 4.41 -14.44
N GLY A 60 11.49 3.11 -14.19
CA GLY A 60 12.64 2.21 -14.32
C GLY A 60 13.43 1.95 -13.04
N ALA A 61 12.99 2.47 -11.88
CA ALA A 61 13.62 2.12 -10.61
C ALA A 61 13.24 0.69 -10.19
N PRO A 62 14.20 -0.23 -9.94
CA PRO A 62 13.89 -1.62 -9.60
C PRO A 62 13.55 -1.78 -8.12
N LEU A 63 12.54 -1.04 -7.63
CA LEU A 63 12.14 -1.09 -6.23
C LEU A 63 11.53 -2.44 -5.89
N LEU A 64 11.98 -2.98 -4.76
CA LEU A 64 11.46 -4.20 -4.14
C LEU A 64 10.57 -3.82 -2.96
N PRO A 65 9.71 -4.73 -2.46
CA PRO A 65 8.90 -4.48 -1.27
C PRO A 65 9.73 -4.07 -0.04
N THR A 66 10.97 -4.53 0.06
CA THR A 66 11.88 -4.24 1.17
C THR A 66 12.81 -3.05 0.91
N SER A 67 12.69 -2.38 -0.24
CA SER A 67 13.51 -1.20 -0.57
C SER A 67 13.27 -0.06 0.42
N ALA A 68 14.36 0.62 0.78
CA ALA A 68 14.36 1.76 1.67
C ALA A 68 14.81 3.04 0.92
N PRO A 69 14.22 4.21 1.22
CA PRO A 69 13.14 4.41 2.20
C PRO A 69 11.75 4.01 1.67
N LEU A 70 11.57 4.00 0.35
CA LEU A 70 10.33 3.61 -0.33
C LEU A 70 10.50 2.25 -1.00
N PRO A 71 9.51 1.36 -0.89
CA PRO A 71 8.16 1.53 -0.33
C PRO A 71 8.06 1.27 1.18
N ALA A 72 9.14 0.84 1.84
CA ALA A 72 9.12 0.34 3.21
C ALA A 72 8.47 1.30 4.23
N ALA A 73 8.67 2.62 4.07
CA ALA A 73 8.08 3.64 4.94
C ALA A 73 6.54 3.66 4.91
N GLY A 74 5.88 3.12 3.88
CA GLY A 74 4.42 3.07 3.78
C GLY A 74 3.76 2.01 4.68
N TYR A 75 4.46 0.92 5.00
CA TYR A 75 3.87 -0.20 5.73
C TYR A 75 3.42 0.12 7.16
N PRO A 76 4.15 0.92 7.97
CA PRO A 76 3.65 1.33 9.28
C PRO A 76 2.30 2.06 9.21
N PHE A 77 2.11 2.94 8.22
CA PHE A 77 0.84 3.64 8.02
C PHE A 77 -0.27 2.72 7.53
N LEU A 78 0.06 1.74 6.70
CA LEU A 78 -0.86 0.68 6.29
C LEU A 78 -1.35 -0.12 7.52
N VAL A 79 -0.43 -0.53 8.40
CA VAL A 79 -0.77 -1.26 9.63
C VAL A 79 -1.68 -0.43 10.55
N LEU A 80 -1.35 0.85 10.77
CA LEU A 80 -2.19 1.76 11.55
C LEU A 80 -3.59 1.91 10.94
N THR A 81 -3.68 1.95 9.62
CA THR A 81 -4.96 2.00 8.90
C THR A 81 -5.80 0.76 9.17
N PHE A 82 -5.21 -0.44 9.08
CA PHE A 82 -5.93 -1.68 9.39
C PHE A 82 -6.40 -1.76 10.84
N ILE A 83 -5.57 -1.32 11.80
CA ILE A 83 -5.97 -1.22 13.20
C ILE A 83 -7.21 -0.32 13.34
N GLY A 84 -7.20 0.84 12.68
CA GLY A 84 -8.32 1.77 12.68
C GLY A 84 -9.60 1.20 12.06
N TRP A 85 -9.49 0.53 10.91
CA TRP A 85 -10.62 -0.11 10.26
C TRP A 85 -11.23 -1.22 11.12
N ILE A 86 -10.41 -2.12 11.67
CA ILE A 86 -10.86 -3.22 12.55
C ILE A 86 -11.57 -2.65 13.78
N TRP A 87 -10.99 -1.64 14.42
CA TRP A 87 -11.60 -0.97 15.57
C TRP A 87 -12.99 -0.41 15.23
N THR A 88 -13.13 0.23 14.06
CA THR A 88 -14.40 0.80 13.61
C THR A 88 -15.47 -0.27 13.45
N LEU A 89 -15.11 -1.41 12.85
CA LEU A 89 -16.03 -2.53 12.67
C LEU A 89 -16.46 -3.14 14.01
N ILE A 90 -15.52 -3.41 14.92
CA ILE A 90 -15.82 -3.96 16.26
C ILE A 90 -16.73 -3.01 17.06
N LYS A 91 -16.52 -1.69 16.96
CA LYS A 91 -17.38 -0.71 17.63
C LYS A 91 -18.79 -0.66 17.04
N SER A 92 -18.93 -0.89 15.73
CA SER A 92 -20.22 -0.88 15.04
C SER A 92 -21.08 -2.11 15.35
N GLU A 93 -20.49 -3.23 15.76
CA GLU A 93 -21.20 -4.46 16.15
C GLU A 93 -21.78 -4.40 17.57
N ARG A 94 -21.36 -3.43 18.39
CA ARG A 94 -21.81 -3.23 19.77
C ARG A 94 -22.90 -2.15 19.84
#